data_AF-A0A2E6H8N7-F1
#
_entry.id   AF-A0A2E6H8N7-F1
#
_cell.length_a   1.000
_cell.length_b   1.000
_cell.length_c   1.000
_cell.angle_alpha   90.00
_cell.angle_beta   90.00
_cell.angle_gamma   90.00
#
_symmetry.space_group_name_H-M   'P 1'
#
loop_
_entity.id
_entity.type
_entity.pdbx_description
1 polymer ?
#
loop_
_entity_poly.entity_id
_entity_poly.type
_entity_poly.pdbx_seq_one_letter_code
_entity_poly.pdbx_strand_id
1 'polypeptide(L)'
;MKTTERQLRMIIREMLELDLEKGDIILTGRFKNKRTTVKEIGVDDLGQPTVNGMKALSFRIEKLMPKDKWSKKSQKEDEDENK
;
A
#
# COMPACT_ATOMS: atom_id res chain seq x y z
N MET A 1 11.02 -14.52 31.14
CA MET A 1 12.18 -14.37 30.24
C MET A 1 12.39 -12.88 30.00
N LYS A 2 13.61 -12.35 30.20
CA LYS A 2 13.95 -10.96 29.87
C LYS A 2 14.62 -10.95 28.51
N THR A 3 13.94 -10.47 27.49
CA THR A 3 14.52 -10.24 26.16
C THR A 3 15.55 -9.12 26.26
N THR A 4 16.75 -9.35 25.74
CA THR A 4 17.82 -8.35 25.74
C THR A 4 17.47 -7.20 24.80
N GLU A 5 17.89 -5.97 25.11
CA GLU A 5 17.60 -4.78 24.27
C GLU A 5 18.05 -4.97 22.80
N ARG A 6 19.17 -5.68 22.60
CA ARG A 6 19.69 -6.07 21.28
C ARG A 6 18.74 -7.01 20.52
N GLN A 7 18.13 -7.97 21.21
CA GLN A 7 17.16 -8.90 20.61
C GLN A 7 15.87 -8.17 20.26
N LEU A 8 15.40 -7.27 21.14
CA LEU A 8 14.25 -6.41 20.86
C LEU A 8 14.50 -5.54 19.61
N ARG A 9 15.69 -4.95 19.49
CA ARG A 9 16.09 -4.13 18.34
C ARG A 9 16.18 -4.92 17.04
N MET A 10 16.56 -6.21 17.09
CA MET A 10 16.50 -7.10 15.92
C MET A 10 15.07 -7.39 15.50
N ILE A 11 14.20 -7.75 16.46
CA ILE A 11 12.78 -8.05 16.20
C ILE A 11 12.06 -6.83 15.59
N ILE A 12 12.31 -5.63 16.13
CA ILE A 12 11.73 -4.39 15.60
C ILE A 12 12.26 -4.09 14.18
N ARG A 13 13.54 -4.38 13.88
CA ARG A 13 14.10 -4.20 12.53
C ARG A 13 13.52 -5.15 11.49
N GLU A 14 12.98 -6.29 11.89
CA GLU A 14 12.31 -7.22 10.98
C GLU A 14 10.86 -6.82 10.67
N MET A 15 10.33 -5.77 11.32
CA MET A 15 9.02 -5.23 11.01
C MET A 15 9.05 -4.56 9.63
N LEU A 16 8.34 -5.17 8.67
CA LEU A 16 8.13 -4.60 7.34
C LEU A 16 6.90 -3.69 7.36
N GLU A 17 7.12 -2.38 7.42
CA GLU A 17 6.05 -1.39 7.36
C GLU A 17 5.69 -1.08 5.90
N LEU A 18 4.39 -1.03 5.60
CA LEU A 18 3.85 -0.62 4.31
C LEU A 18 3.14 0.73 4.47
N ASP A 19 3.62 1.76 3.78
CA ASP A 19 2.97 3.09 3.74
C ASP A 19 1.67 2.99 2.92
N LEU A 20 0.56 2.74 3.61
CA LEU A 20 -0.77 2.62 3.02
C LEU A 20 -1.87 2.99 4.03
N GLU A 21 -2.71 3.94 3.64
CA GLU A 21 -3.81 4.44 4.47
C GLU A 21 -5.17 4.30 3.79
N LYS A 22 -6.24 4.45 4.57
CA LYS A 22 -7.61 4.50 4.03
C LYS A 22 -7.80 5.82 3.27
N GLY A 23 -8.26 5.74 2.03
CA GLY A 23 -8.36 6.89 1.12
C GLY A 23 -7.32 6.89 0.02
N ASP A 24 -6.21 6.14 0.18
CA ASP A 24 -5.20 6.03 -0.86
C ASP A 24 -5.73 5.36 -2.13
N ILE A 25 -5.07 5.64 -3.25
CA ILE A 25 -5.41 5.04 -4.55
C ILE A 25 -4.47 3.86 -4.82
N ILE A 26 -5.08 2.71 -5.07
CA ILE A 26 -4.40 1.50 -5.53
C ILE A 26 -4.84 1.14 -6.94
N LEU A 27 -3.92 0.57 -7.72
CA LEU A 27 -4.21 0.05 -9.05
C LEU A 27 -4.36 -1.47 -9.02
N THR A 28 -5.51 -1.93 -9.50
CA THR A 28 -6.01 -3.31 -9.40
C THR A 28 -6.34 -3.90 -10.78
N GLY A 29 -6.75 -5.18 -10.82
CA GLY A 29 -7.07 -5.92 -12.05
C GLY A 29 -5.90 -6.72 -12.63
N ARG A 30 -6.12 -7.42 -13.75
CA ARG A 30 -5.10 -8.27 -14.41
C ARG A 30 -3.86 -7.48 -14.82
N PHE A 31 -4.06 -6.28 -15.37
CA PHE A 31 -2.98 -5.41 -15.85
C PHE A 31 -2.61 -4.28 -14.88
N LYS A 32 -3.26 -4.19 -13.71
CA LYS A 32 -3.06 -3.11 -12.72
C LYS A 32 -3.31 -1.71 -13.29
N ASN A 33 -4.41 -1.56 -14.02
CA ASN A 33 -4.84 -0.28 -14.62
C ASN A 33 -6.13 0.27 -14.00
N LYS A 34 -6.84 -0.53 -13.20
CA LYS A 34 -8.11 -0.12 -12.59
C LYS A 34 -7.85 0.61 -11.27
N ARG A 35 -8.22 1.89 -11.18
CA ARG A 35 -8.15 2.67 -9.95
C ARG A 35 -9.21 2.20 -8.95
N THR A 36 -8.78 2.00 -7.70
CA THR A 36 -9.65 1.66 -6.58
C THR A 36 -9.15 2.39 -5.34
N THR A 37 -10.05 2.98 -4.56
CA THR A 37 -9.72 3.61 -3.28
C THR A 37 -9.63 2.57 -2.17
N VAL A 38 -8.64 2.69 -1.29
CA VAL A 38 -8.53 1.87 -0.08
C VAL A 38 -9.65 2.22 0.89
N LYS A 39 -10.46 1.23 1.26
CA LYS A 39 -11.56 1.37 2.23
C LYS A 39 -11.24 0.65 3.53
N GLU A 40 -10.68 -0.55 3.42
CA GLU A 40 -10.36 -1.41 4.55
C GLU A 40 -9.01 -2.10 4.36
N ILE A 41 -8.34 -2.31 5.49
CA ILE A 41 -7.10 -3.08 5.61
C ILE A 41 -7.40 -4.20 6.60
N GLY A 42 -7.16 -5.44 6.19
CA GLY A 42 -7.53 -6.62 6.95
C GLY A 42 -6.50 -7.72 6.82
N VAL A 43 -6.89 -8.91 7.27
CA VAL A 43 -6.06 -10.12 7.24
C VAL A 43 -6.92 -11.26 6.72
N ASP A 44 -6.38 -12.05 5.79
CA ASP A 44 -7.01 -13.25 5.24
C ASP A 44 -6.97 -14.42 6.24
N ASP A 45 -7.70 -15.50 5.98
CA ASP A 45 -7.76 -16.70 6.84
C ASP A 45 -6.36 -17.32 7.08
N LEU A 46 -5.45 -17.12 6.13
CA LEU A 46 -4.06 -17.58 6.19
C LEU A 46 -3.09 -16.56 6.82
N GLY A 47 -3.58 -15.49 7.44
CA GLY A 47 -2.73 -14.48 8.09
C GLY A 47 -2.08 -13.48 7.13
N GLN A 48 -2.50 -13.43 5.86
CA GLN A 48 -1.92 -12.53 4.87
C GLN A 48 -2.59 -11.15 4.92
N PRO A 49 -1.84 -10.04 4.81
CA PRO A 49 -2.43 -8.70 4.76
C PRO A 49 -3.25 -8.51 3.49
N THR A 50 -4.45 -7.96 3.66
CA THR A 50 -5.40 -7.67 2.58
C THR A 50 -5.83 -6.22 2.60
N VAL A 51 -6.16 -5.72 1.41
CA VAL A 51 -6.68 -4.37 1.19
C VAL A 51 -7.94 -4.51 0.35
N ASN A 52 -9.09 -4.11 0.90
CA ASN A 52 -10.41 -4.36 0.30
C ASN A 52 -10.63 -5.84 -0.08
N GLY A 53 -10.21 -6.78 0.77
CA GLY A 53 -10.26 -8.21 0.51
C GLY A 53 -9.28 -8.74 -0.55
N MET A 54 -8.43 -7.88 -1.13
CA MET A 54 -7.39 -8.28 -2.09
C MET A 54 -6.05 -8.46 -1.39
N LYS A 55 -5.31 -9.52 -1.71
CA LYS A 55 -3.98 -9.79 -1.14
C LYS A 55 -3.00 -8.66 -1.43
N ALA A 56 -2.14 -8.30 -0.47
CA ALA A 56 -1.18 -7.19 -0.58
C ALA A 56 -0.33 -7.20 -1.87
N LEU A 57 0.14 -8.38 -2.31
CA LEU A 57 0.97 -8.53 -3.51
C LEU A 57 0.19 -8.40 -4.83
N SER A 58 -1.11 -8.16 -4.78
CA SER A 58 -2.00 -8.14 -5.95
C SER A 58 -2.36 -6.75 -6.45
N PHE A 59 -1.80 -5.68 -5.91
CA PHE A 59 -2.05 -4.31 -6.39
C PHE A 59 -0.77 -3.48 -6.42
N ARG A 60 -0.84 -2.31 -7.06
CA ARG A 60 0.21 -1.29 -7.00
C ARG A 60 -0.30 -0.09 -6.21
N ILE A 61 0.53 0.47 -5.34
CA ILE A 61 0.19 1.68 -4.57
C ILE A 61 0.59 2.88 -5.43
N GLU A 62 -0.38 3.72 -5.82
CA GLU A 62 -0.12 4.80 -6.79
C GLU A 62 0.90 5.81 -6.25
N LYS A 63 0.76 6.21 -4.98
CA LYS A 63 1.66 7.14 -4.26
C LYS A 63 3.14 6.74 -4.32
N LEU A 64 3.45 5.43 -4.31
CA LEU A 64 4.82 4.90 -4.31
C LEU A 64 5.38 4.65 -5.71
N MET A 65 4.58 4.84 -6.77
CA MET A 65 5.03 4.67 -8.15
C MET A 65 5.62 5.97 -8.74
N PRO A 66 6.47 5.88 -9.76
CA PRO A 66 6.87 7.04 -10.56
C PRO A 66 5.65 7.76 -11.14
N LYS A 67 5.63 9.10 -11.09
CA LYS A 67 4.52 9.95 -11.55
C LYS A 67 4.10 9.68 -13.00
N ASP A 68 5.04 9.34 -13.88
CA ASP A 68 4.77 9.00 -15.28
C ASP A 68 3.84 7.78 -15.45
N LYS A 69 3.83 6.90 -14.44
CA LYS A 69 3.02 5.67 -14.42
C LYS A 69 1.75 5.80 -13.60
N TRP A 70 1.46 6.99 -13.07
CA TRP A 70 0.18 7.27 -12.45
C TRP A 70 -0.93 7.19 -13.49
N SER A 71 -2.16 7.01 -13.00
CA SER A 71 -3.32 7.11 -13.86
C SER A 71 -3.45 8.53 -14.42
N LYS A 72 -3.90 8.65 -15.67
CA LYS A 72 -4.08 9.97 -16.34
C LYS A 72 -4.92 10.95 -15.53
N LYS A 73 -5.86 10.45 -14.72
CA LYS A 73 -6.70 11.31 -13.88
C LYS A 73 -5.95 11.78 -12.63
N SER A 74 -5.08 10.95 -12.01
CA SER A 74 -4.26 11.39 -10.87
C SER A 74 -3.18 12.39 -11.31
N GLN A 75 -2.65 12.23 -12.52
CA GLN A 75 -1.73 13.22 -13.13
C GLN A 75 -2.39 14.59 -13.31
N LYS A 76 -3.64 14.62 -13.84
CA LYS A 76 -4.40 15.87 -13.98
C LYS A 76 -4.73 16.51 -12.63
N GLU A 77 -5.12 15.70 -11.64
CA GLU A 77 -5.38 16.18 -10.27
C GLU A 77 -4.13 16.85 -9.66
N ASP A 78 -2.94 16.25 -9.82
CA ASP A 78 -1.65 16.83 -9.37
C ASP A 78 -1.26 18.10 -10.16
N GLU A 79 -1.58 18.17 -11.45
CA GLU A 79 -1.36 19.38 -12.28
C GLU A 79 -2.28 20.54 -11.88
N ASP A 80 -3.54 20.27 -11.55
CA ASP A 80 -4.53 21.27 -11.15
C ASP A 80 -4.25 21.81 -9.72
N GLU A 81 -3.69 21.01 -8.82
CA GLU A 81 -3.29 21.43 -7.46
C GLU A 81 -2.03 22.31 -7.44
N ASN A 82 -1.11 22.14 -8.41
CA ASN A 82 0.15 22.87 -8.48
C ASN A 82 0.07 24.18 -9.32
N LYS A 83 -1.14 24.61 -9.68
CA LYS A 83 -1.40 25.77 -10.53
C LYS A 83 -2.02 26.93 -9.76
#